data_AF-A0A915A758-F1
#
_entry.id   AF-A0A915A758-F1
#
_cell.length_a   1.000
_cell.length_b   1.000
_cell.length_c   1.000
_cell.angle_alpha   90.00
_cell.angle_beta   90.00
_cell.angle_gamma   90.00
#
_symmetry.space_group_name_H-M   'P 1'
#
loop_
_entity.id
_entity.type
_entity.pdbx_description
1 polymer ?
#
loop_
_entity_poly.entity_id
_entity_poly.type
_entity_poly.pdbx_seq_one_letter_code
_entity_poly.pdbx_strand_id
1 'polypeptide(L)'
;MTQKIFRLFKVDCGELIKSKSISAPPGLTAKDPTWIGAWWLGFLIVSILLIVPSCALFFFPSKPRRTKVVPKNGTLAEQMNGRLTVLKPERELSFFDKHKEDEKNLTTEEKFRAFRESYTEVVKSKVFRGAVISRVLDSLAFRGYMVFLPKYLENHYGIPQYRAHQLMAMFGVFGFALGTASGGIITRRFRLNGRCAALFVFVVSTINLCLFAAKIFLGCQSVVNTIGLTGMATNFNYTVPCNADCGCESAPLFPVCNSKGYAYYSPCHAGCREVIVNSADAYHLEFASCDCSPGEVLKKELCNDDCKMMIIVFFICVIVGAFVAGNGLVPGQYHQPIGVFL
;
A
#
# COMPACT_ATOMS: atom_id res chain seq x y z
N MET A 1 -10.31 40.80 5.18
CA MET A 1 -10.45 39.55 5.96
C MET A 1 -9.27 38.58 5.74
N THR A 2 -8.07 39.12 5.48
CA THR A 2 -6.89 38.35 5.02
C THR A 2 -5.64 38.61 5.86
N GLN A 3 -5.72 39.48 6.87
CA GLN A 3 -4.63 39.74 7.83
C GLN A 3 -4.81 39.03 9.19
N LYS A 4 -5.98 38.43 9.47
CA LYS A 4 -6.27 37.74 10.75
C LYS A 4 -5.95 36.24 10.74
N ILE A 5 -5.67 35.63 9.58
CA ILE A 5 -5.34 34.19 9.47
C ILE A 5 -3.83 33.94 9.67
N PHE A 6 -2.98 34.92 9.37
CA PHE A 6 -1.52 34.78 9.52
C PHE A 6 -1.01 34.91 10.97
N ARG A 7 -1.85 35.28 11.94
CA ARG A 7 -1.49 35.32 13.37
C ARG A 7 -1.74 34.02 14.13
N LEU A 8 -2.36 33.01 13.52
CA LEU A 8 -2.58 31.69 14.13
C LEU A 8 -1.47 30.68 13.82
N PHE A 9 -0.49 31.04 12.98
CA PHE A 9 0.64 30.18 12.58
C PHE A 9 2.00 30.69 13.10
N LYS A 10 2.01 31.51 14.15
CA LYS A 10 3.25 31.82 14.87
C LYS A 10 3.36 30.91 16.09
N VAL A 11 3.50 29.61 15.82
CA VAL A 11 4.11 28.70 16.78
C VAL A 11 5.60 28.99 16.68
N ASP A 12 6.14 29.70 17.67
CA ASP A 12 7.57 29.97 17.79
C ASP A 12 8.33 28.64 17.84
N CYS A 13 8.84 28.20 16.69
CA CYS A 13 9.73 27.04 16.54
C CYS A 13 11.03 27.18 17.36
N GLY A 14 11.34 28.37 17.87
CA GLY A 14 12.54 28.64 18.66
C GLY A 14 12.46 28.21 20.13
N GLU A 15 11.28 28.21 20.74
CA GLU A 15 11.14 27.89 22.18
C GLU A 15 10.72 26.45 22.47
N LEU A 16 10.14 25.73 21.50
CA LEU A 16 9.80 24.31 21.64
C LEU A 16 11.01 23.36 21.53
N ILE A 17 12.15 23.83 21.03
CA ILE A 17 13.37 23.01 20.88
C ILE A 17 14.20 22.99 22.19
N LYS A 18 13.93 23.89 23.13
CA LYS A 18 14.80 24.08 24.32
C LYS A 18 14.31 23.40 25.61
N SER A 19 13.08 22.86 25.68
CA SER A 19 12.49 22.42 26.96
C SER A 19 12.10 20.94 27.07
N LYS A 20 12.38 20.10 26.09
CA LYS A 20 12.19 18.65 26.25
C LYS A 20 13.31 17.90 25.59
N SER A 21 14.15 17.28 26.42
CA SER A 21 14.98 16.16 26.02
C SER A 21 14.15 15.22 25.14
N ILE A 22 14.49 15.15 23.85
CA ILE A 22 13.98 14.15 22.89
C ILE A 22 14.57 12.74 23.23
N SER A 23 15.25 12.62 24.36
CA SER A 23 15.68 11.35 24.93
C SER A 23 14.45 10.57 25.40
N ALA A 24 14.29 9.37 24.88
CA ALA A 24 13.35 8.41 25.44
C ALA A 24 13.70 8.10 26.91
N PRO A 25 12.70 7.74 27.74
CA PRO A 25 12.98 7.24 29.08
C PRO A 25 13.94 6.03 29.01
N PRO A 26 14.90 5.92 29.94
CA PRO A 26 15.88 4.84 29.93
C PRO A 26 15.17 3.48 29.93
N GLY A 27 15.51 2.62 28.94
CA GLY A 27 14.89 1.31 28.74
C GLY A 27 13.90 1.23 27.56
N LEU A 28 13.36 2.35 27.07
CA LEU A 28 12.54 2.34 25.84
C LEU A 28 13.43 2.47 24.60
N THR A 29 13.51 1.40 23.81
CA THR A 29 14.20 1.40 22.52
C THR A 29 13.18 1.49 21.37
N ALA A 30 13.61 1.96 20.19
CA ALA A 30 12.75 2.02 18.99
C ALA A 30 12.25 0.65 18.49
N LYS A 31 12.71 -0.44 19.11
CA LYS A 31 12.27 -1.82 18.84
C LYS A 31 11.15 -2.29 19.77
N ASP A 32 10.87 -1.52 20.83
CA ASP A 32 9.81 -1.84 21.79
C ASP A 32 8.42 -1.62 21.15
N PRO A 33 7.47 -2.56 21.27
CA PRO A 33 6.10 -2.38 20.80
C PRO A 33 5.39 -1.14 21.40
N THR A 34 5.83 -0.64 22.56
CA THR A 34 5.27 0.56 23.20
C THR A 34 5.88 1.87 22.68
N TRP A 35 6.85 1.80 21.75
CA TRP A 35 7.51 2.97 21.20
C TRP A 35 6.60 3.79 20.27
N ILE A 36 6.13 4.94 20.76
CA ILE A 36 5.40 5.92 19.96
C ILE A 36 6.42 6.94 19.42
N GLY A 37 7.05 6.61 18.29
CA GLY A 37 8.01 7.49 17.61
C GLY A 37 7.35 8.73 16.97
N ALA A 38 8.17 9.62 16.41
CA ALA A 38 7.72 10.78 15.64
C ALA A 38 7.20 10.38 14.24
N TRP A 39 6.12 9.59 14.19
CA TRP A 39 5.51 9.06 12.96
C TRP A 39 5.11 10.15 11.95
N TRP A 40 4.81 11.35 12.42
CA TRP A 40 4.48 12.52 11.61
C TRP A 40 5.65 13.07 10.78
N LEU A 41 6.90 12.81 11.20
CA LEU A 41 8.10 13.34 10.55
C LEU A 41 8.23 12.82 9.11
N GLY A 42 7.76 11.61 8.84
CA GLY A 42 7.74 11.02 7.51
C GLY A 42 6.96 11.87 6.50
N PHE A 43 5.83 12.47 6.90
CA PHE A 43 5.04 13.31 5.99
C PHE A 43 5.79 14.56 5.58
N LEU A 44 6.48 15.23 6.50
CA LEU A 44 7.25 16.43 6.20
C LEU A 44 8.41 16.13 5.22
N ILE A 45 9.13 15.03 5.47
CA ILE A 45 10.22 14.59 4.59
C ILE A 45 9.68 14.30 3.19
N VAL A 46 8.59 13.52 3.07
CA VAL A 46 7.98 13.21 1.77
C VAL A 46 7.48 14.47 1.07
N SER A 47 6.83 15.39 1.79
CA SER A 47 6.38 16.67 1.20
C SER A 47 7.54 17.48 0.63
N ILE A 48 8.65 17.60 1.35
CA ILE A 48 9.84 18.33 0.87
C ILE A 48 10.44 17.64 -0.36
N LEU A 49 10.56 16.31 -0.34
CA LEU A 49 11.10 15.54 -1.47
C LEU A 49 10.22 15.64 -2.72
N LEU A 50 8.90 15.77 -2.57
CA LEU A 50 7.96 15.91 -3.69
C LEU A 50 7.99 17.30 -4.34
N ILE A 51 8.52 18.33 -3.70
CA ILE A 51 8.66 19.67 -4.31
C ILE A 51 9.53 19.61 -5.57
N VAL A 52 10.63 18.85 -5.54
CA VAL A 52 11.60 18.75 -6.64
C VAL A 52 10.96 18.23 -7.95
N PRO A 53 10.32 17.04 -7.98
CA PRO A 53 9.66 16.55 -9.19
C PRO A 53 8.47 17.42 -9.59
N SER A 54 7.73 18.01 -8.66
CA SER A 54 6.66 18.96 -8.98
C SER A 54 7.18 20.20 -9.71
N CYS A 55 8.31 20.77 -9.25
CA CYS A 55 8.99 21.86 -9.96
C CYS A 55 9.48 21.40 -11.34
N ALA A 56 10.08 20.21 -11.45
CA ALA A 56 10.54 19.68 -12.74
C ALA A 56 9.41 19.48 -13.75
N LEU A 57 8.24 19.02 -13.29
CA LEU A 57 7.03 18.89 -14.11
C LEU A 57 6.47 20.26 -14.53
N PHE A 58 6.57 21.27 -13.67
CA PHE A 58 6.13 22.63 -13.99
C PHE A 58 6.94 23.24 -15.15
N PHE A 59 8.23 22.93 -15.24
CA PHE A 59 9.10 23.36 -16.35
C PHE A 59 9.05 22.45 -17.58
N PHE A 60 8.25 21.37 -17.56
CA PHE A 60 8.13 20.51 -18.73
C PHE A 60 7.44 21.29 -19.85
N PRO A 61 8.09 21.51 -21.00
CA PRO A 61 7.54 22.34 -22.06
C PRO A 61 6.25 21.71 -22.55
N SER A 62 5.14 22.42 -22.35
CA SER A 62 3.86 22.08 -22.95
C SER A 62 4.05 22.14 -24.47
N LYS A 63 4.31 20.99 -25.09
CA LYS A 63 4.60 20.93 -26.52
C LYS A 63 3.41 21.53 -27.28
N PRO A 64 3.58 22.61 -28.04
CA PRO A 64 2.53 23.04 -28.94
C PRO A 64 2.34 21.95 -30.00
N ARG A 65 1.16 21.34 -30.03
CA ARG A 65 0.80 20.40 -31.11
C ARG A 65 0.85 21.17 -32.43
N ARG A 66 1.70 20.70 -33.36
CA ARG A 66 1.67 21.12 -34.77
C ARG A 66 0.34 20.68 -35.38
N THR A 67 -0.65 21.55 -35.34
CA THR A 67 -1.84 21.45 -36.19
C THR A 67 -1.41 21.68 -37.64
N LYS A 68 -1.39 20.62 -38.46
CA LYS A 68 -1.41 20.78 -39.91
C LYS A 68 -2.76 21.39 -40.28
N VAL A 69 -2.75 22.67 -40.64
CA VAL A 69 -3.90 23.39 -41.18
C VAL A 69 -4.17 22.82 -42.56
N VAL A 70 -5.32 22.17 -42.74
CA VAL A 70 -5.89 21.92 -44.07
C VAL A 70 -6.82 23.09 -44.36
N PRO A 71 -6.57 23.92 -45.40
CA PRO A 71 -7.45 25.03 -45.72
C PRO A 71 -8.78 24.50 -46.27
N LYS A 72 -9.89 24.98 -45.70
CA LYS A 72 -11.21 24.92 -46.32
C LYS A 72 -11.29 26.12 -47.28
N ASN A 73 -11.26 25.86 -48.58
CA ASN A 73 -12.15 26.45 -49.57
C ASN A 73 -11.82 25.90 -50.96
N GLY A 74 -12.87 25.42 -51.64
CA GLY A 74 -13.06 25.41 -53.09
C GLY A 74 -11.91 25.02 -54.00
N THR A 75 -12.09 23.88 -54.67
CA THR A 75 -11.61 23.60 -56.04
C THR A 75 -10.14 23.83 -56.33
N LEU A 76 -9.38 22.74 -56.42
CA LEU A 76 -8.51 22.50 -57.56
C LEU A 76 -8.41 20.99 -57.73
N ALA A 77 -8.97 20.51 -58.83
CA ALA A 77 -8.60 19.21 -59.37
C ALA A 77 -7.13 19.31 -59.79
N GLU A 78 -6.29 18.40 -59.30
CA GLU A 78 -5.06 18.08 -60.00
C GLU A 78 -5.01 16.57 -60.20
N GLN A 79 -5.11 16.17 -61.46
CA GLN A 79 -5.01 14.81 -61.92
C GLN A 79 -3.56 14.33 -61.78
N MET A 80 -3.34 13.20 -61.11
CA MET A 80 -2.35 12.24 -61.63
C MET A 80 -2.62 10.82 -61.12
N ASN A 81 -2.81 9.92 -62.09
CA ASN A 81 -2.72 8.45 -62.00
C ASN A 81 -3.76 7.67 -61.16
N GLY A 82 -5.00 7.61 -61.68
CA GLY A 82 -5.58 6.32 -62.08
C GLY A 82 -5.87 5.22 -61.05
N ARG A 83 -6.05 5.49 -59.75
CA ARG A 83 -6.62 4.50 -58.81
C ARG A 83 -7.58 5.14 -57.80
N LEU A 84 -8.87 4.82 -57.94
CA LEU A 84 -9.91 5.09 -56.96
C LEU A 84 -9.72 4.14 -55.77
N THR A 85 -9.25 4.66 -54.64
CA THR A 85 -9.34 3.95 -53.35
C THR A 85 -10.17 4.78 -52.39
N VAL A 86 -11.40 4.33 -52.14
CA VAL A 86 -12.28 4.89 -51.12
C VAL A 86 -11.73 4.47 -49.76
N LEU A 87 -10.90 5.32 -49.16
CA LEU A 87 -10.45 5.14 -47.79
C LEU A 87 -11.61 5.53 -46.84
N LYS A 88 -12.20 4.55 -46.15
CA LYS A 88 -13.11 4.80 -45.03
C LYS A 88 -12.40 5.71 -44.01
N PRO A 89 -13.02 6.80 -43.53
CA PRO A 89 -12.42 7.60 -42.47
C PRO A 89 -12.42 6.78 -41.18
N GLU A 90 -11.22 6.39 -40.74
CA GLU A 90 -10.98 5.88 -39.40
C GLU A 90 -11.37 6.97 -38.40
N ARG A 91 -12.39 6.71 -37.58
CA ARG A 91 -12.81 7.63 -36.51
C ARG A 91 -11.77 7.57 -35.39
N GLU A 92 -10.70 8.34 -35.50
CA GLU A 92 -9.96 8.76 -34.32
C GLU A 92 -10.85 9.71 -33.51
N LEU A 93 -11.11 9.36 -32.25
CA LEU A 93 -11.82 10.23 -31.31
C LEU A 93 -10.87 11.40 -30.96
N SER A 94 -10.98 12.49 -31.73
CA SER A 94 -10.27 13.74 -31.47
C SER A 94 -10.79 14.37 -30.17
N PHE A 95 -10.18 14.03 -29.05
CA PHE A 95 -10.48 14.58 -27.71
C PHE A 95 -9.88 15.98 -27.49
N PHE A 96 -9.64 16.75 -28.55
CA PHE A 96 -9.38 18.18 -28.41
C PHE A 96 -10.27 18.91 -29.40
N ASP A 97 -11.03 19.82 -28.81
CA ASP A 97 -12.15 20.54 -29.33
C ASP A 97 -11.94 21.02 -30.78
N LYS A 98 -12.89 20.67 -31.65
CA LYS A 98 -13.00 21.27 -32.98
C LYS A 98 -13.67 22.64 -32.92
N HIS A 99 -14.13 23.08 -31.74
CA HIS A 99 -14.49 24.47 -31.47
C HIS A 99 -13.28 25.29 -31.02
N LYS A 100 -12.38 25.55 -31.97
CA LYS A 100 -11.72 26.86 -32.00
C LYS A 100 -12.39 27.69 -33.11
N GLU A 101 -13.69 27.89 -32.96
CA GLU A 101 -14.42 28.97 -33.61
C GLU A 101 -14.91 29.87 -32.49
N ASP A 102 -14.27 31.04 -32.42
CA ASP A 102 -14.66 32.25 -31.71
C ASP A 102 -14.86 32.14 -30.20
N GLU A 103 -14.00 32.85 -29.47
CA GLU A 103 -14.16 33.16 -28.05
C GLU A 103 -15.43 34.02 -27.87
N LYS A 104 -16.61 33.40 -27.98
CA LYS A 104 -17.86 34.00 -27.55
C LYS A 104 -17.82 34.03 -26.03
N ASN A 105 -18.10 35.19 -25.44
CA ASN A 105 -18.32 35.35 -24.00
C ASN A 105 -19.57 34.56 -23.57
N LEU A 106 -19.49 33.23 -23.53
CA LEU A 106 -20.56 32.38 -23.02
C LEU A 106 -20.74 32.66 -21.53
N THR A 107 -21.99 32.83 -21.14
CA THR A 107 -22.37 33.03 -19.73
C THR A 107 -22.01 31.80 -18.90
N THR A 108 -21.72 32.00 -17.61
CA THR A 108 -21.32 30.93 -16.68
C THR A 108 -22.33 29.77 -16.65
N GLU A 109 -23.61 30.07 -16.86
CA GLU A 109 -24.69 29.09 -16.91
C GLU A 109 -24.61 28.18 -18.14
N GLU A 110 -24.30 28.74 -19.32
CA GLU A 110 -24.14 27.96 -20.55
C GLU A 110 -22.92 27.04 -20.48
N LYS A 111 -21.82 27.50 -19.85
CA LYS A 111 -20.64 26.67 -19.59
C LYS A 111 -20.96 25.51 -18.64
N PHE A 112 -21.72 25.77 -17.57
CA PHE A 112 -22.12 24.74 -16.64
C PHE A 112 -23.10 23.73 -17.26
N ARG A 113 -24.02 24.20 -18.12
CA ARG A 113 -24.94 23.34 -18.87
C ARG A 113 -24.18 22.42 -19.82
N ALA A 114 -23.26 22.96 -20.61
CA ALA A 114 -22.40 22.18 -21.50
C ALA A 114 -21.59 21.14 -20.71
N PHE A 115 -20.99 21.53 -19.58
CA PHE A 115 -20.28 20.61 -18.71
C PHE A 115 -21.18 19.48 -18.18
N ARG A 116 -22.39 19.81 -17.71
CA ARG A 116 -23.35 18.82 -17.20
C ARG A 116 -23.79 17.83 -18.28
N GLU A 117 -24.01 18.30 -19.49
CA GLU A 117 -24.37 17.45 -20.64
C GLU A 117 -23.23 16.49 -20.99
N SER A 118 -22.00 16.99 -21.12
CA SER A 118 -20.82 16.16 -21.35
C SER A 118 -20.59 15.14 -20.22
N TYR A 119 -20.70 15.56 -18.96
CA TYR A 119 -20.55 14.66 -17.81
C TYR A 119 -21.60 13.56 -17.82
N THR A 120 -22.86 13.91 -18.13
CA THR A 120 -23.95 12.95 -18.21
C THR A 120 -23.74 11.94 -19.35
N GLU A 121 -23.20 12.36 -20.49
CA GLU A 121 -22.87 11.47 -21.61
C GLU A 121 -21.78 10.47 -21.22
N VAL A 122 -20.71 10.93 -20.56
CA VAL A 122 -19.62 10.08 -20.07
C VAL A 122 -20.14 9.04 -19.06
N VAL A 123 -20.95 9.47 -18.08
CA VAL A 123 -21.54 8.56 -17.09
C VAL A 123 -22.57 7.61 -17.72
N LYS A 124 -23.23 8.01 -18.80
CA LYS A 124 -24.14 7.13 -19.56
C LYS A 124 -23.39 6.08 -20.39
N SER A 125 -22.12 6.29 -20.71
CA SER A 125 -21.28 5.29 -21.39
C SER A 125 -21.12 4.02 -20.55
N LYS A 126 -21.51 2.87 -21.12
CA LYS A 126 -21.41 1.56 -20.45
C LYS A 126 -19.97 1.20 -20.10
N VAL A 127 -19.02 1.58 -20.96
CA VAL A 127 -17.59 1.30 -20.78
C VAL A 127 -17.03 2.08 -19.59
N PHE A 128 -17.38 3.37 -19.48
CA PHE A 128 -16.93 4.21 -18.38
C PHE A 128 -17.48 3.72 -17.03
N ARG A 129 -18.78 3.41 -16.95
CA ARG A 129 -19.36 2.85 -15.72
C ARG A 129 -18.69 1.55 -15.30
N GLY A 130 -18.47 0.62 -16.22
CA GLY A 130 -17.80 -0.65 -15.94
C GLY A 130 -16.37 -0.46 -15.41
N ALA A 131 -15.60 0.44 -16.04
CA ALA A 131 -14.25 0.76 -15.60
C ALA A 131 -14.22 1.39 -14.20
N VAL A 132 -15.13 2.34 -13.91
CA VAL A 132 -15.21 2.99 -12.60
C VAL A 132 -15.61 1.99 -11.52
N ILE A 133 -16.63 1.15 -11.76
CA ILE A 133 -17.05 0.12 -10.79
C ILE A 133 -15.89 -0.84 -10.50
N SER A 134 -15.19 -1.31 -11.52
CA SER A 134 -14.00 -2.16 -11.35
C SER A 134 -12.93 -1.48 -10.51
N ARG A 135 -12.60 -0.21 -10.77
CA ARG A 135 -11.60 0.54 -9.98
C ARG A 135 -12.02 0.76 -8.53
N VAL A 136 -13.32 0.97 -8.27
CA VAL A 136 -13.84 1.10 -6.91
C VAL A 136 -13.70 -0.22 -6.15
N LEU A 137 -14.08 -1.34 -6.77
CA LEU A 137 -13.94 -2.68 -6.18
C LEU A 137 -12.47 -3.03 -5.92
N ASP A 138 -11.58 -2.79 -6.89
CA ASP A 138 -10.13 -3.01 -6.76
C ASP A 138 -9.57 -2.19 -5.59
N SER A 139 -9.97 -0.91 -5.48
CA SER A 139 -9.52 0.00 -4.41
C SER A 139 -9.99 -0.46 -3.04
N LEU A 140 -11.24 -0.94 -2.93
CA LEU A 140 -11.79 -1.46 -1.68
C LEU A 140 -11.06 -2.73 -1.24
N ALA A 141 -10.86 -3.67 -2.17
CA ALA A 141 -10.14 -4.92 -1.90
C ALA A 141 -8.69 -4.65 -1.46
N PHE A 142 -7.98 -3.76 -2.16
CA PHE A 142 -6.61 -3.38 -1.81
C PHE A 142 -6.52 -2.73 -0.43
N ARG A 143 -7.43 -1.80 -0.10
CA ARG A 143 -7.48 -1.17 1.23
C ARG A 143 -7.71 -2.19 2.33
N GLY A 144 -8.68 -3.09 2.16
CA GLY A 144 -8.94 -4.17 3.11
C GLY A 144 -7.70 -5.05 3.32
N TYR A 145 -7.05 -5.44 2.22
CA TYR A 145 -5.81 -6.21 2.29
C TYR A 145 -4.72 -5.49 3.09
N MET A 146 -4.43 -4.22 2.80
CA MET A 146 -3.37 -3.46 3.48
C MET A 146 -3.62 -3.26 4.97
N VAL A 147 -4.89 -3.15 5.40
CA VAL A 147 -5.25 -2.97 6.81
C VAL A 147 -5.09 -4.29 7.59
N PHE A 148 -5.56 -5.40 7.03
CA PHE A 148 -5.55 -6.68 7.74
C PHE A 148 -4.25 -7.47 7.60
N LEU A 149 -3.46 -7.23 6.55
CA LEU A 149 -2.20 -7.93 6.30
C LEU A 149 -1.20 -7.88 7.46
N PRO A 150 -0.87 -6.73 8.08
CA PRO A 150 0.06 -6.71 9.21
C PRO A 150 -0.43 -7.58 10.37
N LYS A 151 -1.73 -7.53 10.67
CA LYS A 151 -2.31 -8.33 11.76
C LYS A 151 -2.35 -9.81 11.43
N TYR A 152 -2.58 -10.15 10.17
CA TYR A 152 -2.44 -11.51 9.66
C TYR A 152 -1.00 -12.01 9.84
N LEU A 153 0.01 -11.21 9.47
CA LEU A 153 1.42 -11.59 9.61
C LEU A 153 1.84 -11.76 11.09
N GLU A 154 1.33 -10.90 11.97
CA GLU A 154 1.57 -10.96 13.40
C GLU A 154 0.96 -12.22 14.03
N ASN A 155 -0.32 -12.46 13.78
CA ASN A 155 -1.03 -13.58 14.41
C ASN A 155 -0.66 -14.93 13.80
N HIS A 156 -0.43 -14.99 12.48
CA HIS A 156 -0.19 -16.26 11.77
C HIS A 156 1.28 -16.67 11.80
N TYR A 157 2.20 -15.74 11.53
CA TYR A 157 3.65 -16.01 11.48
C TYR A 157 4.43 -15.49 12.70
N GLY A 158 3.78 -14.88 13.70
CA GLY A 158 4.46 -14.37 14.90
C GLY A 158 5.40 -13.18 14.66
N ILE A 159 5.27 -12.50 13.51
CA ILE A 159 6.17 -11.39 13.16
C ILE A 159 5.76 -10.13 13.94
N PRO A 160 6.68 -9.44 14.64
CA PRO A 160 6.34 -8.21 15.32
C PRO A 160 5.91 -7.13 14.33
N GLN A 161 4.92 -6.32 14.72
CA GLN A 161 4.25 -5.35 13.85
C GLN A 161 5.23 -4.44 13.08
N TYR A 162 6.30 -3.96 13.70
CA TYR A 162 7.29 -3.10 13.04
C TYR A 162 8.00 -3.80 11.87
N ARG A 163 8.37 -5.09 12.02
CA ARG A 163 8.99 -5.87 10.93
C ARG A 163 8.01 -6.15 9.83
N ALA A 164 6.75 -6.47 10.16
CA ALA A 164 5.72 -6.68 9.17
C ALA A 164 5.54 -5.43 8.29
N HIS A 165 5.43 -4.24 8.89
CA HIS A 165 5.34 -2.98 8.14
C HIS A 165 6.58 -2.69 7.27
N GLN A 166 7.78 -2.93 7.80
CA GLN A 166 9.02 -2.76 7.03
C GLN A 166 9.07 -3.68 5.79
N LEU A 167 8.74 -4.96 5.94
CA LEU A 167 8.75 -5.93 4.85
C LEU A 167 7.66 -5.63 3.81
N MET A 168 6.45 -5.25 4.26
CA MET A 168 5.37 -4.83 3.36
C MET A 168 5.76 -3.60 2.52
N ALA A 169 6.38 -2.60 3.16
CA ALA A 169 6.84 -1.40 2.46
C ALA A 169 7.97 -1.74 1.47
N MET A 170 8.99 -2.47 1.91
CA MET A 170 10.14 -2.82 1.09
C MET A 170 9.76 -3.69 -0.11
N PHE A 171 8.97 -4.74 0.08
CA PHE A 171 8.68 -5.67 -1.00
C PHE A 171 7.47 -5.26 -1.85
N GLY A 172 6.44 -4.72 -1.20
CA GLY A 172 5.23 -4.28 -1.89
C GLY A 172 5.46 -3.04 -2.76
N VAL A 173 6.09 -1.99 -2.21
CA VAL A 173 6.25 -0.71 -2.93
C VAL A 173 7.24 -0.86 -4.08
N PHE A 174 8.40 -1.50 -3.85
CA PHE A 174 9.40 -1.69 -4.89
C PHE A 174 8.88 -2.59 -6.02
N GLY A 175 8.21 -3.71 -5.69
CA GLY A 175 7.60 -4.58 -6.68
C GLY A 175 6.58 -3.84 -7.55
N PHE A 176 5.70 -3.06 -6.91
CA PHE A 176 4.69 -2.26 -7.62
C PHE A 176 5.32 -1.19 -8.51
N ALA A 177 6.33 -0.45 -8.02
CA ALA A 177 7.03 0.57 -8.80
C ALA A 177 7.67 -0.02 -10.05
N LEU A 178 8.39 -1.14 -9.93
CA LEU A 178 8.98 -1.86 -11.07
C LEU A 178 7.90 -2.33 -12.05
N GLY A 179 6.77 -2.82 -11.53
CA GLY A 179 5.63 -3.25 -12.34
C GLY A 179 4.99 -2.11 -13.14
N THR A 180 4.85 -0.93 -12.54
CA THR A 180 4.34 0.26 -13.25
C THR A 180 5.31 0.74 -14.32
N ALA A 181 6.62 0.75 -14.05
CA ALA A 181 7.62 1.11 -15.06
C ALA A 181 7.61 0.11 -16.23
N SER A 182 7.61 -1.20 -15.94
CA SER A 182 7.55 -2.24 -16.98
C SER A 182 6.24 -2.19 -17.76
N GLY A 183 5.09 -1.97 -17.11
CA GLY A 183 3.79 -1.86 -17.76
C GLY A 183 3.73 -0.71 -18.76
N GLY A 184 4.35 0.42 -18.43
CA GLY A 184 4.48 1.56 -19.35
C GLY A 184 5.39 1.27 -20.54
N ILE A 185 6.52 0.60 -20.31
CA ILE A 185 7.43 0.17 -21.38
C ILE A 185 6.74 -0.83 -22.30
N ILE A 186 6.04 -1.83 -21.76
CA ILE A 186 5.29 -2.84 -22.52
C ILE A 186 4.22 -2.16 -23.38
N THR A 187 3.41 -1.29 -22.78
CA THR A 187 2.33 -0.58 -23.49
C THR A 187 2.89 0.27 -24.64
N ARG A 188 4.01 0.97 -24.40
CA ARG A 188 4.68 1.80 -25.41
C ARG A 188 5.35 0.99 -26.50
N ARG A 189 6.00 -0.13 -26.15
CA ARG A 189 6.78 -0.97 -27.09
C ARG A 189 5.87 -1.77 -28.02
N PHE A 190 4.79 -2.33 -27.49
CA PHE A 190 3.86 -3.16 -28.26
C PHE A 190 2.70 -2.37 -28.89
N ARG A 191 2.62 -1.05 -28.66
CA ARG A 191 1.53 -0.18 -29.15
C ARG A 191 0.16 -0.82 -28.89
N LEU A 192 -0.08 -1.20 -27.64
CA LEU A 192 -1.28 -1.95 -27.27
C LEU A 192 -2.54 -1.16 -27.64
N ASN A 193 -3.27 -1.67 -28.62
CA ASN A 193 -4.53 -1.09 -29.08
C ASN A 193 -5.68 -1.49 -28.14
N GLY A 194 -6.82 -0.78 -28.12
CA GLY A 194 -7.84 -0.91 -27.05
C GLY A 194 -8.25 -2.34 -26.67
N ARG A 195 -8.54 -3.19 -27.66
CA ARG A 195 -8.89 -4.60 -27.40
C ARG A 195 -7.71 -5.42 -26.84
N CYS A 196 -6.51 -5.22 -27.38
CA CYS A 196 -5.31 -5.90 -26.91
C CYS A 196 -4.90 -5.43 -25.50
N ALA A 197 -5.06 -4.14 -25.21
CA ALA A 197 -4.83 -3.57 -23.89
C ALA A 197 -5.82 -4.12 -22.86
N ALA A 198 -7.10 -4.21 -23.21
CA ALA A 198 -8.12 -4.81 -22.35
C ALA A 198 -7.82 -6.28 -22.06
N LEU A 199 -7.43 -7.06 -23.08
CA LEU A 199 -7.01 -8.45 -22.91
C LEU A 199 -5.78 -8.57 -22.01
N PHE A 200 -4.78 -7.71 -22.20
CA PHE A 200 -3.57 -7.69 -21.37
C PHE A 200 -3.91 -7.42 -19.91
N VAL A 201 -4.73 -6.39 -19.62
CA VAL A 201 -5.19 -6.10 -18.25
C VAL A 201 -5.96 -7.29 -17.67
N PHE A 202 -6.84 -7.92 -18.44
CA PHE A 202 -7.57 -9.10 -17.99
C PHE A 202 -6.65 -10.26 -17.60
N VAL A 203 -5.65 -10.57 -18.44
CA VAL A 203 -4.67 -11.63 -18.17
C VAL A 203 -3.86 -11.30 -16.92
N VAL A 204 -3.33 -10.07 -16.81
CA VAL A 204 -2.54 -9.62 -15.66
C VAL A 204 -3.36 -9.65 -14.37
N SER A 205 -4.61 -9.18 -14.40
CA SER A 205 -5.52 -9.23 -13.25
C SER A 205 -5.85 -10.67 -12.84
N THR A 206 -6.02 -11.57 -13.80
CA THR A 206 -6.27 -13.00 -13.52
C THR A 206 -5.05 -13.64 -12.85
N ILE A 207 -3.84 -13.37 -13.34
CA ILE A 207 -2.60 -13.84 -12.72
C ILE A 207 -2.47 -13.29 -11.29
N ASN A 208 -2.75 -12.00 -11.11
CA ASN A 208 -2.70 -11.38 -9.78
C ASN A 208 -3.69 -12.04 -8.82
N LEU A 209 -4.92 -12.30 -9.26
CA LEU A 209 -5.93 -13.02 -8.46
C LEU A 209 -5.45 -14.42 -8.05
N CYS A 210 -4.86 -15.18 -8.97
CA CYS A 210 -4.29 -16.50 -8.68
C CYS A 210 -3.15 -16.41 -7.66
N LEU A 211 -2.25 -15.42 -7.78
CA LEU A 211 -1.18 -15.20 -6.81
C LEU A 211 -1.72 -14.78 -5.44
N PHE A 212 -2.81 -14.01 -5.39
CA PHE A 212 -3.50 -13.70 -4.14
C PHE A 212 -4.11 -14.94 -3.50
N ALA A 213 -4.79 -15.79 -4.26
CA ALA A 213 -5.37 -17.03 -3.76
C ALA A 213 -4.30 -18.03 -3.30
N ALA A 214 -3.16 -18.12 -4.01
CA ALA A 214 -2.06 -19.01 -3.64
C ALA A 214 -1.50 -18.74 -2.23
N LYS A 215 -1.52 -17.47 -1.78
CA LYS A 215 -1.07 -17.09 -0.44
C LYS A 215 -1.88 -17.74 0.70
N ILE A 216 -3.14 -18.13 0.45
CA ILE A 216 -3.98 -18.81 1.45
C ILE A 216 -3.36 -20.14 1.90
N PHE A 217 -2.63 -20.81 1.00
CA PHE A 217 -2.01 -22.11 1.28
C PHE A 217 -0.64 -22.01 1.97
N LEU A 218 -0.10 -20.80 2.14
CA LEU A 218 1.22 -20.60 2.73
C LEU A 218 1.17 -20.57 4.27
N GLY A 219 0.53 -21.57 4.88
CA GLY A 219 0.34 -21.58 6.33
C GLY A 219 1.56 -22.03 7.14
N CYS A 220 1.64 -21.59 8.40
CA CYS A 220 2.59 -22.12 9.39
C CYS A 220 1.98 -22.16 10.80
N GLN A 221 2.49 -23.04 11.66
CA GLN A 221 2.22 -23.04 13.09
C GLN A 221 3.24 -22.17 13.83
N SER A 222 2.87 -20.94 14.16
CA SER A 222 3.67 -20.06 15.01
C SER A 222 3.36 -20.27 16.50
N VAL A 223 4.27 -19.81 17.36
CA VAL A 223 4.12 -19.87 18.82
C VAL A 223 2.88 -19.10 19.29
N VAL A 224 2.62 -17.94 18.68
CA VAL A 224 1.42 -17.12 18.96
C VAL A 224 0.15 -17.88 18.59
N ASN A 225 0.15 -18.60 17.46
CA ASN A 225 -0.98 -19.43 17.05
C ASN A 225 -1.23 -20.57 18.05
N THR A 226 -0.19 -21.25 18.53
CA THR A 226 -0.32 -22.32 19.54
C THR A 226 -0.95 -21.80 20.84
N ILE A 227 -0.48 -20.65 21.35
CA ILE A 227 -1.05 -20.01 22.54
C ILE A 227 -2.51 -19.60 22.32
N GLY A 228 -2.85 -19.14 21.10
CA GLY A 228 -4.21 -18.83 20.71
C GLY A 228 -5.13 -20.06 20.72
N LEU A 229 -4.67 -21.20 20.19
CA LEU A 229 -5.40 -22.47 20.21
C LEU A 229 -5.61 -23.00 21.64
N THR A 230 -4.58 -22.92 22.49
CA THR A 230 -4.71 -23.24 23.91
C THR A 230 -5.73 -22.33 24.58
N GLY A 231 -5.71 -21.03 24.28
CA GLY A 231 -6.70 -20.08 24.76
C GLY A 231 -8.13 -20.45 24.33
N MET A 232 -8.35 -20.81 23.07
CA MET A 232 -9.68 -21.26 22.64
C MET A 232 -10.15 -22.51 23.38
N ALA A 233 -9.26 -23.45 23.67
CA ALA A 233 -9.57 -24.66 24.43
C ALA A 233 -9.92 -24.36 25.90
N THR A 234 -9.33 -23.31 26.49
CA THR A 234 -9.50 -22.94 27.91
C THR A 234 -10.37 -21.70 28.13
N ASN A 235 -11.11 -21.24 27.12
CA ASN A 235 -11.90 -20.00 27.15
C ASN A 235 -11.07 -18.76 27.57
N PHE A 236 -9.84 -18.67 27.05
CA PHE A 236 -8.84 -17.64 27.30
C PHE A 236 -8.41 -17.51 28.77
N ASN A 237 -8.68 -18.55 29.57
CA ASN A 237 -8.15 -18.66 30.92
C ASN A 237 -6.86 -19.49 30.89
N TYR A 238 -5.73 -18.84 31.14
CA TYR A 238 -4.41 -19.48 31.19
C TYR A 238 -3.98 -19.82 32.63
N THR A 239 -4.89 -19.71 33.60
CA THR A 239 -4.65 -20.02 35.00
C THR A 239 -4.64 -21.53 35.22
N VAL A 240 -3.57 -22.01 35.84
CA VAL A 240 -3.29 -23.40 36.21
C VAL A 240 -2.80 -23.45 37.65
N PRO A 241 -2.83 -24.60 38.34
CA PRO A 241 -2.48 -24.67 39.77
C PRO A 241 -1.11 -24.06 40.13
N CYS A 242 -0.14 -24.12 39.23
CA CYS A 242 1.20 -23.57 39.45
C CYS A 242 1.33 -22.05 39.29
N ASN A 243 0.36 -21.36 38.69
CA ASN A 243 0.37 -19.90 38.51
C ASN A 243 -0.85 -19.21 39.15
N ALA A 244 -1.67 -19.95 39.91
CA ALA A 244 -2.91 -19.46 40.51
C ALA A 244 -2.69 -18.27 41.45
N ASP A 245 -1.57 -18.26 42.18
CA ASP A 245 -1.23 -17.22 43.15
C ASP A 245 -0.45 -16.04 42.54
N CYS A 246 -0.27 -16.01 41.21
CA CYS A 246 0.53 -14.98 40.54
C CYS A 246 -0.28 -13.74 40.09
N GLY A 247 -1.60 -13.84 39.96
CA GLY A 247 -2.46 -12.70 39.57
C GLY A 247 -2.22 -12.20 38.13
N CYS A 248 -2.15 -13.10 37.15
CA CYS A 248 -1.67 -12.77 35.78
C CYS A 248 -2.69 -12.14 34.82
N GLU A 249 -3.89 -11.76 35.25
CA GLU A 249 -4.99 -11.33 34.36
C GLU A 249 -4.65 -10.12 33.47
N SER A 250 -3.78 -9.21 33.93
CA SER A 250 -3.38 -8.01 33.19
C SER A 250 -2.01 -8.15 32.49
N ALA A 251 -1.43 -9.36 32.46
CA ALA A 251 -0.13 -9.56 31.85
C ALA A 251 -0.22 -9.37 30.32
N PRO A 252 0.68 -8.59 29.69
CA PRO A 252 0.73 -8.51 28.24
C PRO A 252 1.21 -9.83 27.65
N LEU A 253 0.80 -10.12 26.41
CA LEU A 253 1.29 -11.27 25.66
C LEU A 253 2.81 -11.15 25.46
N PHE A 254 3.57 -12.03 26.11
CA PHE A 254 5.02 -12.11 26.01
C PHE A 254 5.44 -13.59 26.03
N PRO A 255 5.36 -14.29 24.89
CA PRO A 255 5.54 -15.72 24.85
C PRO A 255 6.96 -16.12 25.27
N VAL A 256 7.04 -17.06 26.20
CA VAL A 256 8.30 -17.68 26.66
C VAL A 256 8.17 -19.19 26.58
N CYS A 257 9.26 -19.87 26.23
CA CYS A 257 9.26 -21.31 26.06
C CYS A 257 10.33 -21.99 26.90
N ASN A 258 10.02 -23.20 27.33
CA ASN A 258 10.97 -24.06 28.03
C ASN A 258 11.89 -24.81 27.05
N SER A 259 12.82 -25.62 27.57
CA SER A 259 13.78 -26.42 26.78
C SER A 259 13.12 -27.37 25.77
N LYS A 260 11.87 -27.75 26.03
CA LYS A 260 11.06 -28.65 25.20
C LYS A 260 10.22 -27.93 24.15
N GLY A 261 10.25 -26.59 24.12
CA GLY A 261 9.47 -25.77 23.19
C GLY A 261 8.00 -25.56 23.59
N TYR A 262 7.61 -25.89 24.83
CA TYR A 262 6.27 -25.58 25.33
C TYR A 262 6.14 -24.08 25.61
N ALA A 263 5.14 -23.44 25.03
CA ALA A 263 4.94 -22.00 25.09
C ALA A 263 3.94 -21.58 26.17
N TYR A 264 4.35 -20.65 27.02
CA TYR A 264 3.49 -19.99 28.00
C TYR A 264 3.05 -18.61 27.47
N TYR A 265 1.84 -18.17 27.82
CA TYR A 265 1.30 -16.87 27.40
C TYR A 265 2.20 -15.68 27.79
N SER A 266 2.76 -15.75 28.99
CA SER A 266 3.68 -14.74 29.55
C SER A 266 4.57 -15.40 30.62
N PRO A 267 5.67 -14.77 31.05
CA PRO A 267 6.48 -15.26 32.17
C PRO A 267 5.68 -15.36 33.49
N CYS A 268 4.69 -14.48 33.72
CA CYS A 268 3.78 -14.59 34.87
C CYS A 268 3.00 -15.91 34.83
N HIS A 269 2.46 -16.26 33.67
CA HIS A 269 1.72 -17.50 33.46
C HIS A 269 2.60 -18.76 33.54
N ALA A 270 3.92 -18.62 33.48
CA ALA A 270 4.87 -19.69 33.80
C ALA A 270 5.24 -19.76 35.30
N GLY A 271 4.75 -18.82 36.12
CA GLY A 271 5.05 -18.74 37.55
C GLY A 271 6.47 -18.25 37.86
N CYS A 272 7.10 -17.52 36.93
CA CYS A 272 8.47 -17.05 37.10
C CYS A 272 8.57 -15.87 38.07
N ARG A 273 9.47 -15.96 39.05
CA ARG A 273 9.70 -14.93 40.07
C ARG A 273 10.97 -14.12 39.85
N GLU A 274 11.83 -14.57 38.94
CA GLU A 274 13.13 -13.97 38.70
C GLU A 274 13.30 -13.62 37.22
N VAL A 275 13.86 -12.43 36.96
CA VAL A 275 14.24 -11.97 35.63
C VAL A 275 15.74 -11.70 35.59
N ILE A 276 16.42 -12.36 34.67
CA ILE A 276 17.85 -12.22 34.42
C ILE A 276 18.01 -11.40 33.15
N VAL A 277 18.56 -10.18 33.30
CA VAL A 277 18.76 -9.23 32.20
C VAL A 277 20.19 -9.38 31.68
N ASN A 278 20.37 -10.15 30.61
CA ASN A 278 21.71 -10.38 30.02
C ASN A 278 22.18 -9.20 29.16
N SER A 279 21.26 -8.49 28.50
CA SER A 279 21.56 -7.26 27.76
C SER A 279 20.31 -6.38 27.67
N ALA A 280 20.37 -5.18 28.23
CA ALA A 280 19.27 -4.22 28.19
C ALA A 280 18.99 -3.67 26.77
N ASP A 281 20.00 -3.64 25.90
CA ASP A 281 19.89 -3.06 24.55
C ASP A 281 19.16 -3.96 23.54
N ALA A 282 18.97 -5.24 23.87
CA ALA A 282 18.48 -6.25 22.93
C ALA A 282 17.24 -7.02 23.40
N TYR A 283 16.66 -6.70 24.57
CA TYR A 283 15.48 -7.42 25.12
C TYR A 283 15.71 -8.94 25.28
N HIS A 284 16.97 -9.36 25.48
CA HIS A 284 17.31 -10.75 25.83
C HIS A 284 17.08 -10.95 27.32
N LEU A 285 15.81 -11.18 27.65
CA LEU A 285 15.33 -11.47 29.00
C LEU A 285 15.27 -12.98 29.19
N GLU A 286 15.86 -13.45 30.28
CA GLU A 286 15.72 -14.83 30.71
C GLU A 286 14.92 -14.86 32.01
N PHE A 287 14.03 -15.84 32.14
CA PHE A 287 13.15 -15.96 33.29
C PHE A 287 13.48 -17.24 34.04
N ALA A 288 13.70 -17.13 35.34
CA ALA A 288 14.10 -18.22 36.21
C ALA A 288 13.13 -18.32 37.41
N SER A 289 13.33 -19.37 38.22
CA SER A 289 12.52 -19.62 39.42
C SER A 289 11.02 -19.69 39.08
N CYS A 290 10.68 -20.55 38.12
CA CYS A 290 9.33 -20.68 37.56
C CYS A 290 8.60 -21.90 38.12
N ASP A 291 7.46 -21.67 38.79
CA ASP A 291 6.69 -22.73 39.47
C ASP A 291 6.06 -23.73 38.46
N CYS A 292 5.79 -23.32 37.22
CA CYS A 292 5.23 -24.18 36.17
C CYS A 292 6.28 -24.90 35.29
N SER A 293 7.56 -24.56 35.44
CA SER A 293 8.69 -25.22 34.73
C SER A 293 9.90 -25.29 35.69
N PRO A 294 9.86 -26.16 36.70
CA PRO A 294 10.83 -26.17 37.78
C PRO A 294 12.24 -26.53 37.28
N GLY A 295 13.24 -25.75 37.71
CA GLY A 295 14.66 -25.99 37.40
C GLY A 295 15.09 -25.59 35.98
N GLU A 296 14.21 -24.97 35.19
CA GLU A 296 14.50 -24.50 33.84
C GLU A 296 14.49 -22.98 33.75
N VAL A 297 15.33 -22.45 32.85
CA VAL A 297 15.31 -21.03 32.47
C VAL A 297 14.52 -20.89 31.18
N LEU A 298 13.46 -20.09 31.21
CA LEU A 298 12.62 -19.80 30.05
C LEU A 298 13.17 -18.59 29.29
N LYS A 299 13.18 -18.70 27.95
CA LYS A 299 13.58 -17.61 27.07
C LYS A 299 12.65 -17.55 25.86
N LYS A 300 12.54 -16.37 25.24
CA LYS A 300 11.79 -16.19 23.99
C LYS A 300 12.43 -16.94 22.82
N GLU A 301 13.74 -17.09 22.82
CA GLU A 301 14.50 -17.77 21.75
C GLU A 301 14.31 -19.29 21.73
N LEU A 302 13.93 -19.87 22.86
CA LEU A 302 13.58 -21.29 22.94
C LEU A 302 12.24 -21.58 22.25
N CYS A 303 11.46 -20.54 21.92
CA CYS A 303 10.27 -20.67 21.12
C CYS A 303 10.66 -20.86 19.66
N ASN A 304 10.83 -22.11 19.25
CA ASN A 304 11.18 -22.45 17.89
C ASN A 304 9.91 -22.51 17.01
N ASP A 305 9.97 -21.94 15.82
CA ASP A 305 8.90 -22.00 14.82
C ASP A 305 9.42 -22.42 13.44
N ASP A 306 8.58 -23.15 12.69
CA ASP A 306 8.92 -23.62 11.34
C ASP A 306 8.54 -22.59 10.25
N CYS A 307 8.26 -21.35 10.66
CA CYS A 307 7.64 -20.35 9.80
C CYS A 307 8.59 -19.65 8.85
N LYS A 308 9.90 -19.74 9.09
CA LYS A 308 10.92 -19.00 8.32
C LYS A 308 10.81 -19.22 6.80
N MET A 309 10.63 -20.47 6.35
CA MET A 309 10.52 -20.78 4.92
C MET A 309 9.22 -20.25 4.32
N MET A 310 8.09 -20.42 5.02
CA MET A 310 6.79 -19.95 4.53
C MET A 310 6.72 -18.42 4.47
N ILE A 311 7.34 -17.72 5.42
CA ILE A 311 7.49 -16.25 5.40
C ILE A 311 8.25 -15.82 4.14
N ILE A 312 9.38 -16.47 3.83
CA ILE A 312 10.17 -16.13 2.64
C ILE A 312 9.33 -16.33 1.37
N VAL A 313 8.67 -17.48 1.23
CA VAL A 313 7.80 -17.77 0.07
C VAL A 313 6.65 -16.77 -0.02
N PHE A 314 6.03 -16.42 1.11
CA PHE A 314 4.96 -15.42 1.17
C PHE A 314 5.41 -14.07 0.63
N PHE A 315 6.57 -13.57 1.06
CA PHE A 315 7.09 -12.29 0.59
C PHE A 315 7.57 -12.34 -0.86
N ILE A 316 8.10 -13.46 -1.35
CA ILE A 316 8.36 -13.66 -2.78
C ILE A 316 7.06 -13.52 -3.58
N CYS A 317 5.97 -14.16 -3.14
CA CYS A 317 4.65 -14.01 -3.76
C CYS A 317 4.13 -12.58 -3.69
N VAL A 318 4.42 -11.83 -2.61
CA VAL A 318 4.08 -10.40 -2.50
C VAL A 318 4.83 -9.56 -3.54
N ILE A 319 6.13 -9.75 -3.72
CA ILE A 319 6.92 -9.01 -4.72
C ILE A 319 6.39 -9.28 -6.13
N VAL A 320 6.22 -10.56 -6.48
CA VAL A 320 5.72 -10.98 -7.80
C VAL A 320 4.31 -10.46 -8.02
N GLY A 321 3.42 -10.59 -7.03
CA GLY A 321 2.05 -10.07 -7.09
C GLY A 321 2.01 -8.56 -7.24
N ALA A 322 2.83 -7.81 -6.50
CA ALA A 322 2.93 -6.36 -6.61
C ALA A 322 3.44 -5.93 -7.99
N PHE A 323 4.42 -6.63 -8.54
CA PHE A 323 4.92 -6.41 -9.90
C PHE A 323 3.83 -6.65 -10.95
N VAL A 324 3.12 -7.78 -10.88
CA VAL A 324 2.01 -8.09 -11.79
C VAL A 324 0.90 -7.03 -11.66
N ALA A 325 0.51 -6.67 -10.44
CA ALA A 325 -0.48 -5.62 -10.21
C ALA A 325 -0.07 -4.27 -10.80
N GLY A 326 1.21 -3.88 -10.66
CA GLY A 326 1.75 -2.65 -11.26
C GLY A 326 1.65 -2.63 -12.79
N ASN A 327 1.86 -3.77 -13.45
CA ASN A 327 1.73 -3.88 -14.91
C ASN A 327 0.28 -3.65 -15.37
N GLY A 328 -0.72 -4.03 -14.57
CA GLY A 328 -2.14 -3.86 -14.88
C GLY A 328 -2.67 -2.43 -14.73
N LEU A 329 -1.91 -1.54 -14.09
CA LEU A 329 -2.32 -0.14 -13.83
C LEU A 329 -2.17 0.75 -15.07
N VAL A 330 -1.08 0.59 -15.81
CA VAL A 330 -0.63 1.53 -16.86
C VAL A 330 -1.48 1.54 -18.14
N PRO A 331 -1.94 0.39 -18.67
CA PRO A 331 -2.78 0.38 -19.86
C PRO A 331 -4.12 1.12 -19.64
N GLY A 332 -4.59 1.16 -18.39
CA GLY A 332 -5.77 1.93 -17.99
C GLY A 332 -5.58 3.44 -18.14
N GLN A 333 -4.36 3.95 -17.95
CA GLN A 333 -4.02 5.38 -18.07
C GLN A 333 -3.66 5.81 -19.50
N TYR A 334 -3.46 4.88 -20.42
CA TYR A 334 -3.30 5.20 -21.85
C TYR A 334 -4.64 5.18 -22.60
N HIS A 335 -5.64 4.44 -22.10
CA HIS A 335 -7.02 4.45 -22.62
C HIS A 335 -7.96 5.40 -21.86
N GLN A 336 -7.59 5.84 -20.67
CA GLN A 336 -8.13 7.08 -20.10
C GLN A 336 -7.22 8.22 -20.53
N PRO A 337 -7.72 9.27 -21.21
CA PRO A 337 -6.90 10.44 -21.43
C PRO A 337 -6.39 10.92 -20.07
N ILE A 338 -5.10 11.26 -20.03
CA ILE A 338 -4.26 11.66 -18.89
C ILE A 338 -4.82 12.86 -18.06
N GLY A 339 -6.06 13.28 -18.26
CA GLY A 339 -6.70 14.43 -17.62
C GLY A 339 -7.78 14.15 -16.56
N VAL A 340 -7.85 12.95 -15.96
CA VAL A 340 -8.76 12.69 -14.81
C VAL A 340 -8.06 12.81 -13.45
N PHE A 341 -6.73 12.99 -13.45
CA PHE A 341 -5.96 13.36 -12.26
C PHE A 341 -5.23 14.68 -12.52
N LEU A 342 -6.00 15.77 -12.61
CA LEU A 342 -5.62 17.12 -12.18
C LEU A 342 -6.85 18.02 -12.20
#